data_AF-A0A7X6V6W9-F1
#
_entry.id   AF-A0A7X6V6W9-F1
#
_cell.length_a   1.000
_cell.length_b   1.000
_cell.length_c   1.000
_cell.angle_alpha   90.00
_cell.angle_beta   90.00
_cell.angle_gamma   90.00
#
_symmetry.space_group_name_H-M   'P 1'
#
loop_
_entity.id
_entity.type
_entity.pdbx_description
1 polymer ?
#
loop_
_entity_poly.entity_id
_entity_poly.type
_entity_poly.pdbx_seq_one_letter_code
_entity_poly.pdbx_strand_id
1 'polypeptide(L)'
;MSAVTFAGVTLKNWQTPKKTLTRAARETDLLSENVHVSRAVNVQEFPKIFQCYASTDSEMDEVEALVNEDYSILTIDSKEFENCYVYQISDIWEVKEGSGVWSYSIEFRQADVY
;
A
#
# COMPACT_ATOMS: atom_id res chain seq x y z
N MET A 1 -7.64 9.97 7.81
CA MET A 1 -7.86 9.44 6.45
C MET A 1 -6.80 10.07 5.58
N SER A 2 -6.00 9.25 4.94
CA SER A 2 -4.88 9.72 4.13
C SER A 2 -5.30 9.70 2.68
N ALA A 3 -5.10 10.78 1.94
CA ALA A 3 -5.39 10.76 0.51
C ALA A 3 -4.34 9.88 -0.18
N VAL A 4 -4.78 8.81 -0.85
CA VAL A 4 -3.94 7.97 -1.69
C VAL A 4 -4.41 8.09 -3.12
N THR A 5 -3.51 8.50 -4.00
CA THR A 5 -3.79 8.68 -5.43
C THR A 5 -2.76 7.89 -6.23
N PHE A 6 -3.22 7.17 -7.26
CA PHE A 6 -2.37 6.43 -8.17
C PHE A 6 -2.94 6.53 -9.59
N ALA A 7 -2.11 6.86 -10.59
CA ALA A 7 -2.54 7.03 -11.98
C ALA A 7 -3.74 8.00 -12.17
N GLY A 8 -3.88 9.01 -11.29
CA GLY A 8 -5.00 9.95 -11.30
C GLY A 8 -6.27 9.48 -10.60
N VAL A 9 -6.37 8.20 -10.19
CA VAL A 9 -7.48 7.67 -9.40
C VAL A 9 -7.22 7.91 -7.92
N THR A 10 -8.20 8.50 -7.23
CA THR A 10 -8.12 8.74 -5.78
C THR A 10 -8.84 7.63 -5.02
N LEU A 11 -8.09 6.89 -4.22
CA LEU A 11 -8.58 5.76 -3.44
C LEU A 11 -9.12 6.21 -2.08
N LYS A 12 -10.34 5.77 -1.75
CA LYS A 12 -10.94 5.99 -0.43
C LYS A 12 -10.39 4.95 0.55
N ASN A 13 -9.24 5.26 1.15
CA ASN A 13 -8.68 4.43 2.22
C ASN A 13 -9.23 4.83 3.60
N TRP A 14 -9.23 3.86 4.51
CA TRP A 14 -9.57 4.11 5.91
C TRP A 14 -8.45 3.72 6.89
N GLN A 15 -7.35 3.13 6.40
CA GLN A 15 -6.16 2.82 7.22
C GLN A 15 -4.93 3.65 6.82
N THR A 16 -4.29 4.23 7.85
CA THR A 16 -2.99 4.94 7.79
C THR A 16 -1.99 4.30 8.79
N PRO A 17 -0.67 4.56 8.66
CA PRO A 17 0.34 3.63 8.16
C PRO A 17 0.66 2.47 9.12
N LYS A 18 0.93 1.29 8.57
CA LYS A 18 1.48 0.16 9.34
C LYS A 18 2.84 0.57 9.93
N LYS A 19 2.95 0.61 11.26
CA LYS A 19 4.26 0.67 11.93
C LYS A 19 4.93 -0.69 11.78
N THR A 20 5.81 -0.83 10.80
CA THR A 20 6.66 -2.02 10.67
C THR A 20 7.83 -1.89 11.63
N LEU A 21 7.93 -2.82 12.58
CA LEU A 21 9.12 -3.02 13.41
C LEU A 21 9.96 -4.11 12.77
N THR A 22 11.02 -3.74 12.05
CA THR A 22 11.94 -4.67 11.41
C THR A 22 13.18 -4.85 12.30
N ARG A 23 13.45 -6.08 12.75
CA ARG A 23 14.72 -6.42 13.41
C ARG A 23 15.69 -6.85 12.31
N ALA A 24 16.63 -5.99 11.94
CA ALA A 24 17.74 -6.38 11.09
C ALA A 24 18.69 -7.27 11.93
N ALA A 25 18.80 -8.55 11.59
CA ALA A 25 19.85 -9.40 12.13
C ALA A 25 21.07 -9.27 11.20
N ARG A 26 22.17 -8.70 11.70
CA ARG A 26 23.48 -8.82 11.02
C ARG A 26 24.09 -10.15 11.42
N GLU A 27 24.75 -10.84 10.49
CA GLU A 27 25.33 -12.18 10.70
C GLU A 27 26.31 -12.25 11.90
N THR A 28 26.93 -11.13 12.28
CA THR A 28 27.81 -11.04 13.46
C THR A 28 27.08 -11.00 14.80
N ASP A 29 25.79 -10.62 14.82
CA ASP A 29 25.00 -10.43 16.06
C ASP A 29 24.27 -11.71 16.52
N LEU A 30 24.31 -12.79 15.72
CA LEU A 30 23.82 -14.11 16.14
C LEU A 30 24.75 -14.79 17.17
N LEU A 31 25.98 -14.29 17.33
CA LEU A 31 27.00 -14.88 18.21
C LEU A 31 27.26 -14.11 19.51
N SER A 32 26.72 -12.89 19.67
CA SER A 32 26.88 -12.09 20.88
C SER A 32 25.52 -11.66 21.40
N GLU A 33 25.14 -12.10 22.60
CA GLU A 33 23.80 -11.98 23.23
C GLU A 33 23.29 -10.54 23.50
N ASN A 34 23.85 -9.50 22.87
CA ASN A 34 23.48 -8.11 23.07
C ASN A 34 22.75 -7.54 21.85
N VAL A 35 21.43 -7.77 21.79
CA VAL A 35 20.58 -7.19 20.75
C VAL A 35 20.32 -5.71 21.07
N HIS A 36 20.94 -4.80 20.33
CA HIS A 36 20.59 -3.38 20.37
C HIS A 36 19.55 -3.06 19.28
N VAL A 37 18.37 -2.64 19.71
CA VAL A 37 17.26 -2.22 18.84
C VAL A 37 17.49 -0.75 18.46
N SER A 38 17.95 -0.48 17.24
CA SER A 38 18.02 0.89 16.73
C SER A 38 16.67 1.29 16.09
N ARG A 39 16.07 2.37 16.60
CA ARG A 39 14.89 3.01 16.02
C ARG A 39 15.30 3.83 14.79
N ALA A 40 15.49 3.18 13.64
CA ALA A 40 15.64 3.89 12.38
C ALA A 40 14.30 4.58 12.05
N VAL A 41 14.36 5.87 11.72
CA VAL A 41 13.22 6.59 11.12
C VAL A 41 13.10 6.05 9.70
N ASN A 42 12.35 4.96 9.55
CA ASN A 42 12.19 4.24 8.29
C ASN A 42 11.79 5.23 7.18
N VAL A 43 12.67 5.35 6.17
CA VAL A 43 12.25 5.61 4.79
C VAL A 43 11.10 4.64 4.53
N GLN A 44 9.96 5.13 4.09
CA GLN A 44 8.73 4.33 4.05
C GLN A 44 8.91 3.13 3.09
N GLU A 45 9.38 1.97 3.59
CA GLU A 45 9.66 0.78 2.79
C GLU A 45 8.39 0.27 2.08
N PHE A 46 8.53 -0.09 0.81
CA PHE A 46 7.55 -0.87 0.06
C PHE A 46 7.63 -2.35 0.49
N PRO A 47 6.55 -3.14 0.41
CA PRO A 47 5.25 -2.82 -0.19
C PRO A 47 4.35 -1.92 0.68
N LYS A 48 3.46 -1.15 0.03
CA LYS A 48 2.40 -0.36 0.67
C LYS A 48 1.06 -1.04 0.48
N ILE A 49 0.44 -1.45 1.58
CA ILE A 49 -0.88 -2.09 1.54
C ILE A 49 -1.90 -1.14 2.15
N PHE A 50 -3.01 -0.92 1.46
CA PHE A 50 -4.12 -0.09 1.91
C PHE A 50 -5.42 -0.89 1.92
N GLN A 51 -6.20 -0.68 2.99
CA GLN A 51 -7.59 -1.11 3.07
C GLN A 51 -8.47 0.04 2.57
N CYS A 52 -9.28 -0.24 1.56
CA CYS A 52 -10.04 0.72 0.80
C CYS A 52 -11.49 0.29 0.63
N TYR A 53 -12.34 1.23 0.21
CA TYR A 53 -13.72 0.92 -0.17
C TYR A 53 -14.12 1.68 -1.44
N ALA A 54 -14.98 1.08 -2.25
CA ALA A 54 -15.68 1.70 -3.36
C ALA A 54 -17.15 1.85 -2.97
N SER A 55 -17.74 3.02 -3.27
CA SER A 55 -19.12 3.36 -2.91
C SER A 55 -20.12 3.02 -4.00
N THR A 56 -19.64 2.67 -5.20
CA THR A 56 -20.41 2.29 -6.37
C THR A 56 -19.65 1.24 -7.18
N ASP A 57 -20.37 0.50 -8.03
CA ASP A 57 -19.73 -0.46 -8.96
C ASP A 57 -18.80 0.24 -9.95
N SER A 58 -19.16 1.45 -10.40
CA SER A 58 -18.28 2.26 -11.27
C SER A 58 -16.98 2.65 -10.59
N GLU A 59 -16.97 2.94 -9.27
CA GLU A 59 -15.73 3.17 -8.53
C GLU A 59 -14.90 1.88 -8.42
N MET A 60 -15.54 0.71 -8.38
CA MET A 60 -14.84 -0.57 -8.39
C MET A 60 -14.21 -0.86 -9.76
N ASP A 61 -14.92 -0.60 -10.86
CA ASP A 61 -14.39 -0.75 -12.23
C ASP A 61 -13.12 0.10 -12.45
N GLU A 62 -13.10 1.33 -11.92
CA GLU A 62 -11.91 2.20 -11.95
C GLU A 62 -10.73 1.60 -11.17
N VAL A 63 -11.00 0.99 -10.01
CA VAL A 63 -9.96 0.35 -9.18
C VAL A 63 -9.42 -0.90 -9.87
N GLU A 64 -10.28 -1.72 -10.49
CA GLU A 64 -9.86 -2.89 -11.25
C GLU A 64 -9.00 -2.52 -12.46
N ALA A 65 -9.28 -1.38 -13.11
CA ALA A 65 -8.46 -0.85 -14.19
C ALA A 65 -7.02 -0.55 -13.73
N LEU A 66 -6.80 -0.15 -12.48
CA LEU A 66 -5.46 0.14 -11.93
C LEU A 66 -4.51 -1.07 -11.93
N VAL A 67 -5.04 -2.29 -11.98
CA VAL A 67 -4.20 -3.51 -12.09
C VAL A 67 -3.49 -3.59 -13.44
N ASN A 68 -4.07 -2.97 -14.47
CA ASN A 68 -3.50 -2.93 -15.82
C ASN A 68 -2.59 -1.72 -16.05
N GLU A 69 -2.47 -0.82 -15.07
CA GLU A 69 -1.55 0.31 -15.14
C GLU A 69 -0.11 -0.16 -14.89
N ASP A 70 0.80 0.15 -15.82
CA ASP A 70 2.19 -0.31 -15.79
C ASP A 70 2.97 0.27 -14.60
N TYR A 71 3.39 1.54 -14.71
CA TYR A 71 4.13 2.25 -13.68
C TYR A 71 3.64 3.69 -13.62
N SER A 72 3.34 4.16 -12.42
CA SER A 72 2.86 5.52 -12.21
C SER A 72 3.41 6.10 -10.89
N ILE A 73 3.06 7.35 -10.64
CA ILE A 73 3.38 8.04 -9.40
C ILE A 73 2.28 7.69 -8.39
N LEU A 74 2.70 7.13 -7.25
CA LEU A 74 1.85 6.92 -6.09
C LEU A 74 2.00 8.12 -5.14
N THR A 75 0.89 8.79 -4.86
CA THR A 75 0.88 9.92 -3.92
C THR A 75 0.18 9.52 -2.63
N ILE A 76 0.85 9.64 -1.48
CA ILE A 76 0.33 9.34 -0.14
C ILE A 76 0.55 10.56 0.75
N ASP A 77 -0.50 11.21 1.23
CA ASP A 77 -0.40 12.39 2.13
C ASP A 77 0.57 13.46 1.61
N SER A 78 0.46 13.79 0.32
CA SER A 78 1.33 14.74 -0.40
C SER A 78 2.81 14.31 -0.57
N LYS A 79 3.15 13.04 -0.28
CA LYS A 79 4.43 12.44 -0.67
C LYS A 79 4.26 11.66 -1.95
N GLU A 80 5.13 11.91 -2.91
CA GLU A 80 5.14 11.23 -4.20
C GLU A 80 6.19 10.13 -4.21
N PHE A 81 5.82 8.97 -4.74
CA PHE A 81 6.68 7.82 -4.96
C PHE A 81 6.62 7.45 -6.44
N GLU A 82 7.74 7.60 -7.14
CA GLU A 82 7.86 7.27 -8.57
C GLU A 82 8.01 5.76 -8.80
N ASN A 83 7.79 5.31 -10.04
CA ASN A 83 7.96 3.92 -10.47
C ASN A 83 7.18 2.91 -9.62
N CYS A 84 5.98 3.31 -9.18
CA CYS A 84 5.08 2.46 -8.40
C CYS A 84 4.10 1.74 -9.31
N TYR A 85 3.65 0.56 -8.90
CA TYR A 85 2.67 -0.24 -9.61
C TYR A 85 1.77 -0.99 -8.62
N VAL A 86 0.57 -1.35 -9.09
CA VAL A 86 -0.34 -2.22 -8.32
C VAL A 86 0.14 -3.64 -8.46
N TYR A 87 0.59 -4.24 -7.36
CA TYR A 87 1.00 -5.64 -7.35
C TYR A 87 -0.21 -6.58 -7.33
N GLN A 88 -1.20 -6.26 -6.50
CA GLN A 88 -2.44 -7.02 -6.42
C GLN A 88 -3.57 -6.21 -5.77
N ILE A 89 -4.79 -6.56 -6.13
CA ILE A 89 -6.01 -6.25 -5.38
C ILE A 89 -6.53 -7.58 -4.83
N SER A 90 -6.82 -7.62 -3.55
CA SER A 90 -7.25 -8.82 -2.83
C SER A 90 -8.38 -8.48 -1.87
N ASP A 91 -8.96 -9.49 -1.22
CA ASP A 91 -9.91 -9.27 -0.14
C ASP A 91 -11.12 -8.42 -0.59
N ILE A 92 -11.61 -8.68 -1.81
CA ILE A 92 -12.75 -7.97 -2.40
C ILE A 92 -14.03 -8.60 -1.88
N TRP A 93 -14.85 -7.83 -1.18
CA TRP A 93 -16.18 -8.25 -0.76
C TRP A 93 -17.16 -7.08 -0.75
N GLU A 94 -18.42 -7.37 -1.08
CA GLU A 94 -19.49 -6.42 -0.93
C GLU A 94 -19.81 -6.23 0.56
N VAL A 95 -19.86 -4.99 1.04
CA VAL A 95 -20.10 -4.68 2.45
C VAL A 95 -21.52 -5.11 2.87
N LYS A 96 -22.46 -5.02 1.94
CA LYS A 96 -23.84 -5.49 2.10
C LYS A 96 -24.34 -5.94 0.74
N GLU A 97 -24.94 -7.13 0.68
CA GLU A 97 -25.49 -7.69 -0.57
C GLU A 97 -26.43 -6.71 -1.28
N GLY A 98 -26.13 -6.39 -2.54
CA GLY A 98 -26.91 -5.51 -3.40
C GLY A 98 -26.82 -4.02 -3.05
N SER A 99 -25.79 -3.62 -2.30
CA SER A 99 -25.51 -2.20 -2.00
C SER A 99 -24.66 -1.51 -3.05
N GLY A 100 -23.88 -2.27 -3.85
CA GLY A 100 -22.86 -1.72 -4.76
C GLY A 100 -21.68 -1.08 -4.02
N VAL A 101 -21.55 -1.35 -2.70
CA VAL A 101 -20.46 -0.86 -1.87
C VAL A 101 -19.48 -2.00 -1.61
N TRP A 102 -18.24 -1.82 -2.06
CA TRP A 102 -17.20 -2.84 -2.02
C TRP A 102 -16.11 -2.44 -1.05
N SER A 103 -15.54 -3.43 -0.37
CA SER A 103 -14.32 -3.30 0.43
C SER A 103 -13.23 -4.13 -0.24
N TYR A 104 -12.00 -3.63 -0.24
CA TYR A 104 -10.87 -4.32 -0.87
C TYR A 104 -9.54 -3.90 -0.25
N SER A 105 -8.54 -4.75 -0.44
CA SER A 105 -7.14 -4.48 -0.12
C SER A 105 -6.34 -4.25 -1.39
N ILE A 106 -5.56 -3.18 -1.47
CA ILE A 106 -4.65 -2.91 -2.58
C ILE A 106 -3.21 -2.83 -2.11
N GLU A 107 -2.31 -3.54 -2.81
CA GLU A 107 -0.88 -3.56 -2.55
C GLU A 107 -0.13 -2.84 -3.67
N PHE A 108 0.62 -1.80 -3.32
CA PHE A 108 1.56 -1.13 -4.20
C PHE A 108 2.99 -1.60 -3.94
N ARG A 109 3.76 -1.73 -5.00
CA ARG A 109 5.21 -1.96 -4.99
C ARG A 109 5.90 -0.89 -5.81
N GLN A 110 7.20 -0.74 -5.56
CA GLN A 110 8.06 0.18 -6.29
C GLN A 110 9.14 -0.64 -6.99
N ALA A 111 9.36 -0.37 -8.28
CA ALA A 111 10.49 -0.96 -9.00
C ALA A 111 11.79 -0.25 -8.60
N ASP A 112 12.88 -1.01 -8.46
CA ASP A 112 14.21 -0.43 -8.26
C ASP A 112 14.60 0.42 -9.47
N VAL A 113 14.96 1.68 -9.22
CA VAL A 113 15.53 2.57 -10.23
C VAL A 113 17.04 2.31 -10.25
N TYR A 114 17.52 1.60 -11.28
CA TYR A 114 18.95 1.37 -11.51
C TYR A 114 19.63 2.57 -12.18
#